data_AF-A0A956L3G6-F1
#
_entry.id   AF-A0A956L3G6-F1
#
_cell.length_a   1.000
_cell.length_b   1.000
_cell.length_c   1.000
_cell.angle_alpha   90.00
_cell.angle_beta   90.00
_cell.angle_gamma   90.00
#
_symmetry.space_group_name_H-M   'P 1'
#
loop_
_entity.id
_entity.type
_entity.pdbx_description
1 polymer ?
#
loop_
_entity_poly.entity_id
_entity_poly.type
_entity_poly.pdbx_seq_one_letter_code
_entity_poly.pdbx_strand_id
1 'polypeptide(L)'
;MSAAAAAPTHAISPDAPWARAIDDALSKPLVEQWYGREVAEAWNDIEPHWSGTQLLTRESFDEQLMAQLGVSPVPAMGYEPSPGVVYVAMDGVTLSPDCPNGDTANSALDCSPLVQSEVSFPAFSGGQAAAEYEQLRQYYSDFDLVMTSARPPSYLPYTMTVIGGSANLAGLGGGVCGVANVACDGLKRNHVSLNFPQSCGGMAETAAQETSHNWGLEHTDNPTDLLYPFNNGGFKTFVDECMPISDATGDGVTQCGYIHEVYCEAGAGEEQNSFAEMMGVFGPRTEDTTAPEITSVLPADGSVFSTNDSITITAQITEDSRMVGVQWTWLEGLPPGTDSYTRCTNNTCTQDYNPGPSFVAEEINWDFVVLDQPPAGHYVFQIEVIDAYGNYDTETIAIDVTADGEPPPDDTGSVDDTGTDGNVTGDGPGDTGADTSAGEGTGDGGQDGGGDGGSGGGCRMDGPRWSWLGLWGLALVAVRRRRR
;
A
#
# COMPACT_ATOMS: atom_id res chain seq x y z
N MET A 1 -23.74 -12.19 29.02
CA MET A 1 -23.26 -11.83 27.67
C MET A 1 -24.48 -11.33 26.92
N SER A 2 -24.57 -10.02 26.67
CA SER A 2 -25.63 -9.47 25.82
C SER A 2 -25.30 -9.94 24.40
N ALA A 3 -26.23 -10.58 23.71
CA ALA A 3 -26.03 -10.90 22.30
C ALA A 3 -25.78 -9.58 21.57
N ALA A 4 -24.61 -9.45 20.94
CA ALA A 4 -24.36 -8.34 20.02
C ALA A 4 -25.46 -8.40 18.95
N ALA A 5 -26.04 -7.26 18.61
CA ALA A 5 -26.98 -7.21 17.49
C ALA A 5 -26.23 -7.62 16.23
N ALA A 6 -26.83 -8.48 15.39
CA ALA A 6 -26.26 -8.86 14.11
C ALA A 6 -25.98 -7.60 13.26
N ALA A 7 -24.84 -7.58 12.58
CA ALA A 7 -24.48 -6.47 11.71
C ALA A 7 -25.59 -6.23 10.64
N PRO A 8 -25.82 -4.98 10.23
CA PRO A 8 -26.70 -4.70 9.09
C PRO A 8 -26.18 -5.44 7.85
N THR A 9 -27.08 -5.91 7.00
CA THR A 9 -26.70 -6.60 5.76
C THR A 9 -27.67 -6.29 4.63
N HIS A 10 -27.20 -6.33 3.39
CA HIS A 10 -28.00 -6.12 2.17
C HIS A 10 -27.75 -7.23 1.14
N ALA A 11 -28.73 -7.52 0.29
CA ALA A 11 -28.59 -8.57 -0.71
C ALA A 11 -27.53 -8.20 -1.77
N ILE A 12 -26.63 -9.13 -2.10
CA ILE A 12 -25.59 -8.97 -3.14
C ILE A 12 -26.23 -8.86 -4.52
N SER A 13 -27.28 -9.63 -4.77
CA SER A 13 -28.06 -9.60 -6.01
C SER A 13 -29.55 -9.61 -5.69
N PRO A 14 -30.40 -8.86 -6.43
CA PRO A 14 -31.86 -8.89 -6.26
C PRO A 14 -32.47 -10.28 -6.41
N ASP A 15 -31.86 -11.13 -7.25
CA ASP A 15 -32.32 -12.49 -7.53
C ASP A 15 -31.83 -13.52 -6.48
N ALA A 16 -31.01 -13.07 -5.52
CA ALA A 16 -30.43 -13.90 -4.48
C ALA A 16 -30.47 -13.19 -3.11
N PRO A 17 -31.67 -12.95 -2.54
CA PRO A 17 -31.79 -12.29 -1.24
C PRO A 17 -31.18 -13.09 -0.07
N TRP A 18 -30.89 -14.37 -0.31
CA TRP A 18 -30.20 -15.26 0.62
C TRP A 18 -28.70 -14.95 0.75
N ALA A 19 -28.07 -14.34 -0.25
CA ALA A 19 -26.66 -13.97 -0.22
C ALA A 19 -26.51 -12.50 0.14
N ARG A 20 -25.95 -12.20 1.31
CA ARG A 20 -26.01 -10.85 1.90
C ARG A 20 -24.63 -10.31 2.26
N ALA A 21 -24.29 -9.17 1.68
CA ALA A 21 -23.12 -8.36 2.00
C ALA A 21 -23.28 -7.70 3.37
N ILE A 22 -22.16 -7.54 4.08
CA ILE A 22 -22.13 -7.06 5.46
C ILE A 22 -21.91 -5.55 5.49
N ASP A 23 -22.87 -4.78 6.00
CA ASP A 23 -22.78 -3.32 6.11
C ASP A 23 -22.44 -2.91 7.55
N ASP A 24 -21.26 -3.34 8.00
CA ASP A 24 -20.68 -3.01 9.31
C ASP A 24 -19.95 -1.65 9.30
N ALA A 25 -19.29 -1.32 10.41
CA ALA A 25 -18.51 -0.09 10.51
C ALA A 25 -17.30 -0.08 9.54
N LEU A 26 -16.73 -1.23 9.23
CA LEU A 26 -15.59 -1.37 8.32
C LEU A 26 -16.00 -1.14 6.86
N SER A 27 -17.28 -1.30 6.53
CA SER A 27 -17.83 -0.94 5.22
C SER A 27 -17.97 0.57 5.00
N LYS A 28 -17.76 1.41 6.03
CA LYS A 28 -17.90 2.87 5.90
C LYS A 28 -16.57 3.53 5.57
N PRO A 29 -16.54 4.56 4.69
CA PRO A 29 -15.34 5.36 4.48
C PRO A 29 -14.83 5.98 5.79
N LEU A 30 -13.53 6.16 5.91
CA LEU A 30 -12.89 6.64 7.14
C LEU A 30 -13.43 8.01 7.62
N VAL A 31 -13.74 8.91 6.67
CA VAL A 31 -14.39 10.19 6.96
C VAL A 31 -15.76 10.03 7.65
N GLU A 32 -16.56 9.04 7.23
CA GLU A 32 -17.85 8.76 7.87
C GLU A 32 -17.64 8.19 9.27
N GLN A 33 -16.63 7.34 9.45
CA GLN A 33 -16.30 6.77 10.76
C GLN A 33 -15.86 7.86 11.76
N TRP A 34 -15.07 8.84 11.32
CA TRP A 34 -14.52 9.89 12.18
C TRP A 34 -15.47 11.08 12.40
N TYR A 35 -16.14 11.53 11.35
CA TYR A 35 -16.91 12.77 11.35
C TYR A 35 -18.41 12.58 11.15
N GLY A 36 -18.83 11.35 10.89
CA GLY A 36 -20.22 11.00 10.64
C GLY A 36 -20.66 11.23 9.20
N ARG A 37 -21.83 10.70 8.89
CA ARG A 37 -22.38 10.65 7.53
C ARG A 37 -22.60 12.01 6.87
N GLU A 38 -23.04 13.01 7.62
CA GLU A 38 -23.31 14.35 7.05
C GLU A 38 -22.03 14.97 6.47
N VAL A 39 -20.89 14.81 7.16
CA VAL A 39 -19.60 15.27 6.67
C VAL A 39 -19.13 14.43 5.49
N ALA A 40 -19.33 13.11 5.53
CA ALA A 40 -19.01 12.21 4.42
C ALA A 40 -19.81 12.50 3.14
N GLU A 41 -21.06 12.99 3.25
CA GLU A 41 -21.85 13.41 2.10
C GLU A 41 -21.28 14.69 1.46
N ALA A 42 -20.93 15.69 2.29
CA ALA A 42 -20.30 16.94 1.83
C ALA A 42 -18.85 16.76 1.34
N TRP A 43 -18.17 15.72 1.79
CA TRP A 43 -16.81 15.34 1.40
C TRP A 43 -16.63 15.18 -0.12
N ASN A 44 -17.70 14.80 -0.82
CA ASN A 44 -17.67 14.61 -2.26
C ASN A 44 -17.67 15.91 -3.06
N ASP A 45 -18.02 17.04 -2.44
CA ASP A 45 -18.10 18.34 -3.09
C ASP A 45 -16.82 19.18 -2.90
N ILE A 46 -15.78 18.60 -2.29
CA ILE A 46 -14.50 19.26 -2.08
C ILE A 46 -13.70 19.29 -3.38
N GLU A 47 -13.46 20.50 -3.88
CA GLU A 47 -12.62 20.73 -5.06
C GLU A 47 -11.13 20.63 -4.70
N PRO A 48 -10.33 19.89 -5.48
CA PRO A 48 -8.89 19.82 -5.28
C PRO A 48 -8.22 21.15 -5.62
N HIS A 49 -7.07 21.42 -5.00
CA HIS A 49 -6.26 22.60 -5.27
C HIS A 49 -4.76 22.27 -5.24
N TRP A 50 -3.96 23.12 -5.88
CA TRP A 50 -2.51 22.95 -5.96
C TRP A 50 -1.83 23.97 -5.05
N SER A 51 -0.83 23.53 -4.27
CA SER A 51 0.20 24.39 -3.70
C SER A 51 1.55 23.95 -4.27
N GLY A 52 2.10 24.72 -5.21
CA GLY A 52 3.32 24.33 -5.90
C GLY A 52 3.19 23.03 -6.71
N THR A 53 4.00 22.03 -6.35
CA THR A 53 4.00 20.66 -6.92
C THR A 53 3.13 19.68 -6.14
N GLN A 54 2.45 20.14 -5.10
CA GLN A 54 1.60 19.34 -4.24
C GLN A 54 0.13 19.50 -4.63
N LEU A 55 -0.54 18.37 -4.87
CA LEU A 55 -1.97 18.33 -5.13
C LEU A 55 -2.72 17.95 -3.86
N LEU A 56 -3.46 18.92 -3.33
CA LEU A 56 -4.34 18.75 -2.19
C LEU A 56 -5.73 18.40 -2.67
N THR A 57 -6.25 17.31 -2.12
CA THR A 57 -7.55 16.74 -2.46
C THR A 57 -8.31 16.48 -1.18
N ARG A 58 -9.57 16.06 -1.26
CA ARG A 58 -10.32 15.66 -0.06
C ARG A 58 -9.54 14.70 0.84
N GLU A 59 -8.84 13.71 0.27
CA GLU A 59 -8.04 12.75 1.05
C GLU A 59 -6.76 13.35 1.67
N SER A 60 -6.49 14.64 1.46
CA SER A 60 -5.35 15.33 2.04
C SER A 60 -5.57 15.75 3.49
N PHE A 61 -6.82 15.91 3.93
CA PHE A 61 -7.17 16.39 5.27
C PHE A 61 -6.47 17.71 5.67
N ASP A 62 -6.10 18.56 4.71
CA ASP A 62 -5.47 19.85 5.01
C ASP A 62 -6.43 20.82 5.69
N GLU A 63 -5.86 21.80 6.39
CA GLU A 63 -6.63 22.74 7.19
C GLU A 63 -7.64 23.54 6.37
N GLN A 64 -7.30 23.90 5.13
CA GLN A 64 -8.17 24.69 4.27
C GLN A 64 -9.39 23.87 3.83
N LEU A 65 -9.22 22.59 3.50
CA LEU A 65 -10.32 21.70 3.14
C LEU A 65 -11.19 21.36 4.36
N MET A 66 -10.58 21.06 5.50
CA MET A 66 -11.31 20.75 6.73
C MET A 66 -12.13 21.96 7.23
N ALA A 67 -11.60 23.17 7.09
CA ALA A 67 -12.33 24.40 7.40
C ALA A 67 -13.58 24.60 6.51
N GLN A 68 -13.55 24.17 5.24
CA GLN A 68 -14.73 24.24 4.36
C GLN A 68 -15.88 23.35 4.85
N LEU A 69 -15.53 22.24 5.48
CA LEU A 69 -16.49 21.30 6.08
C LEU A 69 -16.91 21.68 7.51
N GLY A 70 -16.29 22.70 8.11
CA GLY A 70 -16.56 23.12 9.48
C GLY A 70 -16.11 22.10 10.54
N VAL A 71 -15.12 21.26 10.20
CA VAL A 71 -14.50 20.29 11.11
C VAL A 71 -13.02 20.59 11.29
N SER A 72 -12.42 20.04 12.35
CA SER A 72 -10.97 20.09 12.55
C SER A 72 -10.33 18.79 12.07
N PRO A 73 -9.13 18.84 11.46
CA PRO A 73 -8.39 17.63 11.14
C PRO A 73 -8.13 16.80 12.41
N VAL A 74 -8.20 15.47 12.31
CA VAL A 74 -7.74 14.58 13.37
C VAL A 74 -6.23 14.39 13.19
N PRO A 75 -5.39 14.79 14.16
CA PRO A 75 -3.95 14.56 14.06
C PRO A 75 -3.61 13.07 14.01
N ALA A 76 -2.59 12.70 13.22
CA ALA A 76 -2.01 11.35 13.16
C ALA A 76 -1.60 10.79 14.52
N MET A 77 -1.41 11.65 15.51
CA MET A 77 -1.12 11.33 16.91
C MET A 77 -2.16 10.45 17.62
N GLY A 78 -3.32 10.21 17.00
CA GLY A 78 -4.28 9.22 17.49
C GLY A 78 -3.87 7.76 17.26
N TYR A 79 -2.83 7.52 16.45
CA TYR A 79 -2.47 6.20 15.96
C TYR A 79 -1.06 5.80 16.38
N GLU A 80 -0.87 4.51 16.61
CA GLU A 80 0.48 3.95 16.78
C GLU A 80 1.19 3.94 15.42
N PRO A 81 2.52 4.09 15.39
CA PRO A 81 3.26 3.90 14.15
C PRO A 81 3.06 2.47 13.63
N SER A 82 2.98 2.33 12.31
CA SER A 82 2.82 1.05 11.61
C SER A 82 3.62 1.07 10.30
N PRO A 83 4.10 -0.10 9.82
CA PRO A 83 4.88 -0.16 8.60
C PRO A 83 4.15 0.44 7.41
N GLY A 84 4.90 0.74 6.35
CA GLY A 84 4.35 1.11 5.07
C GLY A 84 5.06 0.41 3.91
N VAL A 85 4.36 0.30 2.78
CA VAL A 85 4.92 -0.26 1.55
C VAL A 85 5.05 0.83 0.51
N VAL A 86 6.22 0.92 -0.14
CA VAL A 86 6.47 1.80 -1.27
C VAL A 86 6.81 0.95 -2.50
N TYR A 87 5.90 0.96 -3.47
CA TYR A 87 6.13 0.37 -4.78
C TYR A 87 6.82 1.40 -5.70
N VAL A 88 8.03 1.07 -6.14
CA VAL A 88 8.86 1.90 -7.01
C VAL A 88 8.64 1.48 -8.47
N ALA A 89 7.70 2.13 -9.15
CA ALA A 89 7.28 1.82 -10.51
C ALA A 89 8.26 2.42 -11.53
N MET A 90 9.29 1.65 -11.92
CA MET A 90 10.28 2.03 -12.93
C MET A 90 10.09 1.35 -14.29
N ASP A 91 9.25 0.31 -14.38
CA ASP A 91 9.03 -0.44 -15.63
C ASP A 91 8.01 0.22 -16.58
N GLY A 92 7.46 1.36 -16.17
CA GLY A 92 6.40 2.07 -16.86
C GLY A 92 5.02 1.73 -16.29
N VAL A 93 4.10 2.68 -16.37
CA VAL A 93 2.74 2.58 -15.83
C VAL A 93 1.80 3.42 -16.67
N THR A 94 0.55 2.98 -16.81
CA THR A 94 -0.52 3.80 -17.39
C THR A 94 -1.41 4.25 -16.26
N LEU A 95 -1.51 5.57 -16.04
CA LEU A 95 -2.38 6.14 -15.02
C LEU A 95 -3.66 6.70 -15.63
N SER A 96 -4.77 6.48 -14.94
CA SER A 96 -6.06 7.15 -15.15
C SER A 96 -6.21 8.35 -14.20
N PRO A 97 -6.89 9.44 -14.59
CA PRO A 97 -7.20 10.54 -13.68
C PRO A 97 -8.18 10.12 -12.58
N ASP A 98 -9.08 9.19 -12.90
CA ASP A 98 -10.22 8.82 -12.06
C ASP A 98 -10.10 7.37 -11.59
N CYS A 99 -10.45 7.14 -10.32
CA CYS A 99 -10.53 5.81 -9.74
C CYS A 99 -11.96 5.26 -9.82
N PRO A 100 -12.17 4.01 -10.30
CA PRO A 100 -13.51 3.43 -10.47
C PRO A 100 -14.22 3.15 -9.14
N ASN A 101 -13.47 3.06 -8.04
CA ASN A 101 -13.94 2.78 -6.69
C ASN A 101 -14.34 4.06 -5.91
N GLY A 102 -14.19 5.24 -6.52
CA GLY A 102 -14.46 6.51 -5.87
C GLY A 102 -13.35 7.02 -4.94
N ASP A 103 -12.20 6.36 -4.82
CA ASP A 103 -11.02 6.97 -4.21
C ASP A 103 -10.59 8.19 -5.01
N THR A 104 -9.88 9.13 -4.37
CA THR A 104 -9.24 10.20 -5.15
C THR A 104 -8.00 9.68 -5.87
N ALA A 105 -7.14 8.92 -5.20
CA ALA A 105 -6.05 8.20 -5.83
C ALA A 105 -5.94 6.78 -5.24
N ASN A 106 -5.60 5.81 -6.07
CA ASN A 106 -5.36 4.43 -5.63
C ASN A 106 -4.28 3.78 -6.51
N SER A 107 -3.13 3.52 -5.89
CA SER A 107 -1.95 2.90 -6.48
C SER A 107 -2.18 1.47 -7.02
N ALA A 108 -3.13 0.72 -6.47
CA ALA A 108 -3.49 -0.62 -6.92
C ALA A 108 -4.39 -0.61 -8.16
N LEU A 109 -5.04 0.53 -8.43
CA LEU A 109 -5.92 0.73 -9.58
C LEU A 109 -5.28 1.60 -10.68
N ASP A 110 -4.02 2.01 -10.49
CA ASP A 110 -3.30 2.90 -11.39
C ASP A 110 -4.09 4.18 -11.69
N CYS A 111 -4.65 4.81 -10.65
CA CYS A 111 -5.43 6.03 -10.79
C CYS A 111 -4.95 7.13 -9.84
N SER A 112 -4.86 8.36 -10.35
CA SER A 112 -4.48 9.55 -9.58
C SER A 112 -4.84 10.82 -10.36
N PRO A 113 -5.32 11.88 -9.68
CA PRO A 113 -5.66 13.17 -10.29
C PRO A 113 -4.40 13.98 -10.66
N LEU A 114 -3.20 13.45 -10.44
CA LEU A 114 -1.94 14.03 -10.92
C LEU A 114 -1.82 14.00 -12.45
N VAL A 115 -2.67 13.22 -13.13
CA VAL A 115 -2.85 13.27 -14.60
C VAL A 115 -4.24 13.78 -14.94
N GLN A 116 -4.39 14.42 -16.11
CA GLN A 116 -5.68 14.97 -16.57
C GLN A 116 -6.43 14.04 -17.54
N SER A 117 -5.78 12.99 -18.00
CA SER A 117 -6.31 11.97 -18.90
C SER A 117 -5.51 10.69 -18.71
N GLU A 118 -5.96 9.59 -19.31
CA GLU A 118 -5.16 8.37 -19.36
C GLU A 118 -3.79 8.66 -20.01
N VAL A 119 -2.72 8.36 -19.28
CA VAL A 119 -1.34 8.66 -19.69
C VAL A 119 -0.43 7.48 -19.36
N SER A 120 0.33 7.02 -20.36
CA SER A 120 1.40 6.04 -20.17
C SER A 120 2.74 6.72 -19.92
N PHE A 121 3.27 6.54 -18.70
CA PHE A 121 4.65 6.87 -18.37
C PHE A 121 5.57 5.76 -18.85
N PRO A 122 6.60 6.08 -19.66
CA PRO A 122 7.53 5.08 -20.14
C PRO A 122 8.42 4.57 -19.01
N ALA A 123 8.94 3.36 -19.17
CA ALA A 123 9.98 2.81 -18.30
C ALA A 123 11.17 3.76 -18.14
N PHE A 124 11.74 3.77 -16.94
CA PHE A 124 12.93 4.55 -16.64
C PHE A 124 14.12 4.05 -17.46
N SER A 125 14.50 4.85 -18.45
CA SER A 125 15.55 4.51 -19.42
C SER A 125 16.84 5.24 -19.06
N GLY A 126 17.70 4.61 -18.26
CA GLY A 126 18.95 5.25 -17.83
C GLY A 126 20.11 4.33 -17.45
N GLY A 127 19.92 3.00 -17.37
CA GLY A 127 20.95 2.08 -16.84
C GLY A 127 21.28 2.29 -15.34
N GLN A 128 20.66 3.29 -14.70
CA GLN A 128 20.86 3.68 -13.31
C GLN A 128 19.69 3.24 -12.40
N ALA A 129 18.66 2.58 -12.93
CA ALA A 129 17.47 2.19 -12.17
C ALA A 129 17.79 1.48 -10.83
N ALA A 130 18.71 0.52 -10.85
CA ALA A 130 19.13 -0.17 -9.63
C ALA A 130 19.85 0.75 -8.62
N ALA A 131 20.64 1.72 -9.10
CA ALA A 131 21.34 2.67 -8.24
C ALA A 131 20.37 3.70 -7.65
N GLU A 132 19.42 4.20 -8.43
CA GLU A 132 18.37 5.11 -7.95
C GLU A 132 17.45 4.42 -6.92
N TYR A 133 17.04 3.17 -7.19
CA TYR A 133 16.28 2.38 -6.24
C TYR A 133 17.03 2.15 -4.93
N GLU A 134 18.31 1.78 -5.00
CA GLU A 134 19.13 1.56 -3.80
C GLU A 134 19.37 2.86 -3.03
N GLN A 135 19.56 3.99 -3.73
CA GLN A 135 19.72 5.29 -3.08
C GLN A 135 18.42 5.73 -2.40
N LEU A 136 17.27 5.52 -3.05
CA LEU A 136 15.96 5.78 -2.44
C LEU A 136 15.79 4.93 -1.18
N ARG A 137 16.12 3.63 -1.26
CA ARG A 137 16.08 2.70 -0.11
C ARG A 137 16.96 3.16 1.05
N GLN A 138 18.12 3.74 0.76
CA GLN A 138 19.02 4.28 1.79
C GLN A 138 18.46 5.52 2.49
N TYR A 139 17.72 6.39 1.78
CA TYR A 139 17.10 7.56 2.41
C TYR A 139 16.08 7.20 3.50
N TYR A 140 15.41 6.06 3.34
CA TYR A 140 14.39 5.60 4.26
C TYR A 140 14.86 4.49 5.21
N SER A 141 16.17 4.21 5.30
CA SER A 141 16.68 3.04 6.03
C SER A 141 16.37 3.03 7.53
N ASP A 142 16.05 4.20 8.09
CA ASP A 142 15.77 4.34 9.52
C ASP A 142 14.30 4.07 9.86
N PHE A 143 13.40 4.08 8.87
CA PHE A 143 11.95 3.96 9.08
C PHE A 143 11.41 2.60 8.65
N ASP A 144 10.26 2.23 9.19
CA ASP A 144 9.60 0.97 8.88
C ASP A 144 8.87 0.96 7.53
N LEU A 145 9.65 1.18 6.47
CA LEU A 145 9.17 1.27 5.10
C LEU A 145 9.74 0.17 4.22
N VAL A 146 8.88 -0.73 3.74
CA VAL A 146 9.25 -1.78 2.81
C VAL A 146 9.19 -1.23 1.39
N MET A 147 10.36 -1.07 0.78
CA MET A 147 10.45 -0.74 -0.64
C MET A 147 10.47 -1.98 -1.49
N THR A 148 9.72 -1.94 -2.59
CA THR A 148 9.67 -3.03 -3.56
C THR A 148 9.62 -2.51 -4.99
N SER A 149 10.29 -3.21 -5.90
CA SER A 149 10.10 -3.04 -7.35
C SER A 149 9.11 -4.05 -7.93
N ALA A 150 8.64 -5.02 -7.13
CA ALA A 150 7.58 -5.93 -7.49
C ALA A 150 6.25 -5.34 -7.02
N ARG A 151 5.27 -5.27 -7.91
CA ARG A 151 3.94 -4.73 -7.59
C ARG A 151 3.28 -5.58 -6.51
N PRO A 152 2.87 -5.00 -5.37
CA PRO A 152 2.13 -5.74 -4.36
C PRO A 152 0.74 -6.19 -4.84
N PRO A 153 0.11 -7.18 -4.19
CA PRO A 153 -1.28 -7.54 -4.46
C PRO A 153 -2.21 -6.34 -4.27
N SER A 154 -3.29 -6.27 -5.04
CA SER A 154 -4.17 -5.09 -5.07
C SER A 154 -4.86 -4.82 -3.73
N TYR A 155 -5.05 -5.84 -2.91
CA TYR A 155 -5.69 -5.74 -1.60
C TYR A 155 -4.74 -5.26 -0.48
N LEU A 156 -3.43 -5.19 -0.72
CA LEU A 156 -2.48 -4.58 0.23
C LEU A 156 -2.37 -3.08 -0.07
N PRO A 157 -2.63 -2.16 0.87
CA PRO A 157 -2.37 -0.75 0.65
C PRO A 157 -0.87 -0.45 0.49
N TYR A 158 -0.47 0.26 -0.57
CA TYR A 158 0.92 0.69 -0.78
C TYR A 158 1.03 2.04 -1.50
N THR A 159 1.97 2.89 -1.11
CA THR A 159 2.26 4.13 -1.86
C THR A 159 2.99 3.77 -3.14
N MET A 160 2.60 4.32 -4.28
CA MET A 160 3.31 4.13 -5.53
C MET A 160 4.09 5.38 -5.92
N THR A 161 5.38 5.22 -6.17
CA THR A 161 6.20 6.26 -6.80
C THR A 161 6.54 5.88 -8.22
N VAL A 162 6.05 6.68 -9.17
CA VAL A 162 6.26 6.48 -10.60
C VAL A 162 7.49 7.24 -11.03
N ILE A 163 8.54 6.53 -11.44
CA ILE A 163 9.77 7.14 -11.97
C ILE A 163 9.80 6.90 -13.47
N GLY A 164 9.46 7.93 -14.24
CA GLY A 164 9.38 7.79 -15.70
C GLY A 164 8.94 9.05 -16.44
N GLY A 165 9.31 9.14 -17.71
CA GLY A 165 8.83 10.19 -18.60
C GLY A 165 9.24 11.63 -18.20
N SER A 166 8.40 12.59 -18.60
CA SER A 166 8.57 14.02 -18.38
C SER A 166 7.30 14.64 -17.80
N ALA A 167 7.43 15.78 -17.14
CA ALA A 167 6.31 16.52 -16.55
C ALA A 167 5.21 16.88 -17.56
N ASN A 168 5.58 17.09 -18.84
CA ASN A 168 4.62 17.37 -19.91
C ASN A 168 3.61 16.23 -20.12
N LEU A 169 3.96 14.97 -19.80
CA LEU A 169 3.03 13.85 -19.89
C LEU A 169 1.89 13.98 -18.88
N ALA A 170 2.16 14.51 -17.70
CA ALA A 170 1.16 14.83 -16.68
C ALA A 170 0.41 16.16 -16.97
N GLY A 171 0.69 16.83 -18.10
CA GLY A 171 0.11 18.13 -18.41
C GLY A 171 0.74 19.30 -17.65
N LEU A 172 1.92 19.09 -17.05
CA LEU A 172 2.64 20.09 -16.27
C LEU A 172 3.69 20.82 -17.13
N GLY A 173 4.11 22.00 -16.69
CA GLY A 173 5.13 22.80 -17.37
C GLY A 173 6.54 22.20 -17.27
N GLY A 174 7.43 22.65 -18.16
CA GLY A 174 8.85 22.29 -18.08
C GLY A 174 9.51 22.84 -16.80
N GLY A 175 10.39 22.06 -16.19
CA GLY A 175 11.09 22.41 -14.94
C GLY A 175 10.50 21.81 -13.67
N VAL A 176 9.36 21.12 -13.76
CA VAL A 176 8.82 20.30 -12.66
C VAL A 176 9.53 18.95 -12.64
N CYS A 177 10.13 18.61 -11.50
CA CYS A 177 10.88 17.37 -11.31
C CYS A 177 10.01 16.24 -10.78
N GLY A 178 9.00 16.56 -9.99
CA GLY A 178 8.00 15.64 -9.48
C GLY A 178 6.74 16.36 -9.02
N VAL A 179 5.70 15.58 -8.74
CA VAL A 179 4.45 16.02 -8.10
C VAL A 179 3.86 14.88 -7.27
N ALA A 180 3.08 15.22 -6.25
CA ALA A 180 2.49 14.24 -5.35
C ALA A 180 1.07 14.61 -4.93
N ASN A 181 0.25 13.59 -4.66
CA ASN A 181 -0.91 13.74 -3.80
C ASN A 181 -0.46 13.98 -2.36
N VAL A 182 -1.05 14.93 -1.65
CA VAL A 182 -0.72 15.15 -0.23
C VAL A 182 -1.66 14.35 0.66
N ALA A 183 -1.16 13.84 1.78
CA ALA A 183 -1.97 13.37 2.91
C ALA A 183 -1.41 13.90 4.23
N CYS A 184 -1.92 15.04 4.72
CA CYS A 184 -1.44 15.71 5.93
C CYS A 184 -1.58 14.86 7.20
N ASP A 185 -2.48 13.87 7.18
CA ASP A 185 -2.60 12.93 8.29
C ASP A 185 -1.46 11.90 8.32
N GLY A 186 -0.71 11.72 7.24
CA GLY A 186 0.34 10.71 7.15
C GLY A 186 -0.18 9.27 7.06
N LEU A 187 -1.50 9.07 7.01
CA LEU A 187 -2.14 7.76 7.21
C LEU A 187 -2.56 7.10 5.91
N LYS A 188 -2.79 7.88 4.85
CA LYS A 188 -3.18 7.33 3.55
C LYS A 188 -2.03 6.52 2.96
N ARG A 189 -2.27 5.22 2.76
CA ARG A 189 -1.24 4.25 2.32
C ARG A 189 -1.33 3.89 0.85
N ASN A 190 -2.21 4.47 0.03
CA ASN A 190 -2.40 4.06 -1.37
C ASN A 190 -2.33 5.21 -2.39
N HIS A 191 -1.66 6.29 -2.02
CA HIS A 191 -1.44 7.45 -2.90
C HIS A 191 -0.35 7.20 -3.94
N VAL A 192 -0.29 8.13 -4.90
CA VAL A 192 0.65 8.11 -6.01
C VAL A 192 1.52 9.39 -5.97
N SER A 193 2.79 9.23 -6.32
CA SER A 193 3.71 10.33 -6.65
C SER A 193 4.31 10.11 -8.03
N LEU A 194 4.59 11.19 -8.75
CA LEU A 194 5.19 11.19 -10.07
C LEU A 194 6.56 11.86 -10.04
N ASN A 195 7.52 11.22 -10.69
CA ASN A 195 8.92 11.62 -10.71
C ASN A 195 9.42 11.59 -12.15
N PHE A 196 9.88 12.74 -12.65
CA PHE A 196 10.13 12.99 -14.07
C PHE A 196 11.64 13.05 -14.42
N PRO A 197 12.31 11.92 -14.65
CA PRO A 197 13.73 11.87 -15.01
C PRO A 197 14.11 12.68 -16.25
N GLN A 198 13.20 12.82 -17.21
CA GLN A 198 13.46 13.59 -18.43
C GLN A 198 13.35 15.10 -18.19
N SER A 199 12.80 15.54 -17.06
CA SER A 199 12.71 16.96 -16.67
C SER A 199 13.96 17.45 -15.93
N CYS A 200 14.47 16.68 -14.96
CA CYS A 200 15.48 17.18 -14.01
C CYS A 200 16.71 16.28 -13.77
N GLY A 201 16.65 14.97 -14.07
CA GLY A 201 17.71 14.01 -13.73
C GLY A 201 17.88 13.80 -12.21
N GLY A 202 18.53 12.69 -11.79
CA GLY A 202 18.75 12.34 -10.38
C GLY A 202 17.45 12.15 -9.59
N MET A 203 16.92 10.92 -9.55
CA MET A 203 15.52 10.69 -9.20
C MET A 203 15.27 10.17 -7.80
N ALA A 204 16.25 9.57 -7.13
CA ALA A 204 16.07 9.08 -5.77
C ALA A 204 15.68 10.21 -4.80
N GLU A 205 16.30 11.39 -4.92
CA GLU A 205 15.99 12.54 -4.07
C GLU A 205 14.59 13.09 -4.33
N THR A 206 14.23 13.31 -5.60
CA THR A 206 12.87 13.76 -5.95
C THR A 206 11.85 12.70 -5.55
N ALA A 207 12.11 11.41 -5.81
CA ALA A 207 11.21 10.34 -5.40
C ALA A 207 10.97 10.36 -3.89
N ALA A 208 12.02 10.57 -3.07
CA ALA A 208 11.87 10.72 -1.63
C ALA A 208 11.02 11.94 -1.25
N GLN A 209 11.24 13.09 -1.88
CA GLN A 209 10.41 14.29 -1.64
C GLN A 209 8.93 14.01 -1.94
N GLU A 210 8.65 13.49 -3.13
CA GLU A 210 7.27 13.29 -3.59
C GLU A 210 6.56 12.16 -2.82
N THR A 211 7.26 11.09 -2.43
CA THR A 211 6.64 10.08 -1.54
C THR A 211 6.40 10.62 -0.14
N SER A 212 7.30 11.47 0.37
CA SER A 212 7.10 12.10 1.68
C SER A 212 5.92 13.08 1.71
N HIS A 213 5.62 13.76 0.60
CA HIS A 213 4.37 14.52 0.46
C HIS A 213 3.11 13.64 0.58
N ASN A 214 3.16 12.38 0.12
CA ASN A 214 2.05 11.42 0.34
C ASN A 214 1.82 11.11 1.82
N TRP A 215 2.71 11.53 2.73
CA TRP A 215 2.57 11.36 4.18
C TRP A 215 2.60 12.68 4.94
N GLY A 216 2.35 13.80 4.25
CA GLY A 216 2.09 15.09 4.90
C GLY A 216 3.33 15.93 5.18
N LEU A 217 4.53 15.47 4.80
CA LEU A 217 5.73 16.30 4.91
C LEU A 217 5.71 17.38 3.84
N GLU A 218 6.13 18.59 4.20
CA GLU A 218 6.30 19.74 3.32
C GLU A 218 7.78 20.07 3.11
N HIS A 219 8.05 20.98 2.18
CA HIS A 219 9.41 21.43 1.91
C HIS A 219 10.00 22.21 3.08
N THR A 220 11.30 22.02 3.36
CA THR A 220 12.02 22.73 4.43
C THR A 220 13.05 23.70 3.85
N ASP A 221 13.46 24.71 4.62
CA ASP A 221 14.48 25.68 4.17
C ASP A 221 15.94 25.20 4.39
N ASN A 222 16.11 24.00 4.96
CA ASN A 222 17.41 23.45 5.32
C ASN A 222 18.03 22.65 4.16
N PRO A 223 19.17 23.08 3.58
CA PRO A 223 19.78 22.41 2.43
C PRO A 223 20.33 21.00 2.70
N THR A 224 20.43 20.56 3.97
CA THR A 224 20.83 19.19 4.32
C THR A 224 19.64 18.24 4.46
N ASP A 225 18.42 18.77 4.51
CA ASP A 225 17.21 17.98 4.63
C ASP A 225 16.75 17.47 3.25
N LEU A 226 16.22 16.25 3.22
CA LEU A 226 15.69 15.64 1.99
C LEU A 226 14.54 16.45 1.41
N LEU A 227 13.74 17.11 2.24
CA LEU A 227 12.59 17.93 1.81
C LEU A 227 13.02 19.34 1.39
N TYR A 228 14.33 19.65 1.30
CA TYR A 228 14.77 20.90 0.70
C TYR A 228 14.32 20.98 -0.78
N PRO A 229 13.59 22.03 -1.21
CA PRO A 229 12.87 22.06 -2.49
C PRO A 229 13.75 22.08 -3.74
N PHE A 230 15.08 22.14 -3.58
CA PHE A 230 16.01 22.17 -4.69
C PHE A 230 16.96 20.98 -4.64
N ASN A 231 17.07 20.27 -5.76
CA ASN A 231 18.12 19.28 -5.98
C ASN A 231 19.46 20.01 -6.22
N ASN A 232 20.17 20.28 -5.14
CA ASN A 232 21.48 20.93 -5.12
C ASN A 232 22.64 19.91 -4.94
N GLY A 233 22.32 18.62 -4.96
CA GLY A 233 23.24 17.53 -4.63
C GLY A 233 23.72 17.60 -3.18
N GLY A 234 24.73 16.77 -2.86
CA GLY A 234 25.25 16.64 -1.51
C GLY A 234 24.68 15.42 -0.78
N PHE A 235 24.98 15.31 0.51
CA PHE A 235 24.44 14.27 1.37
C PHE A 235 23.21 14.85 2.08
N LYS A 236 22.04 14.31 1.76
CA LYS A 236 20.77 14.68 2.36
C LYS A 236 20.19 13.51 3.15
N THR A 237 19.50 13.84 4.23
CA THR A 237 18.77 12.89 5.08
C THR A 237 17.47 13.52 5.51
N PHE A 238 16.57 12.74 6.09
CA PHE A 238 15.57 13.32 6.98
C PHE A 238 16.30 13.86 8.21
N VAL A 239 16.05 15.12 8.56
CA VAL A 239 16.77 15.81 9.63
C VAL A 239 15.93 15.81 10.91
N ASP A 240 16.54 15.36 12.01
CA ASP A 240 15.95 15.36 13.35
C ASP A 240 16.14 16.70 14.06
N GLU A 241 15.66 17.76 13.44
CA GLU A 241 15.64 19.12 13.98
C GLU A 241 14.38 19.83 13.46
N CYS A 242 13.82 20.75 14.25
CA CYS A 242 12.75 21.62 13.75
C CYS A 242 13.32 22.66 12.79
N MET A 243 12.80 22.66 11.57
CA MET A 243 13.28 23.50 10.47
C MET A 243 12.11 24.32 9.91
N PRO A 244 12.30 25.61 9.60
CA PRO A 244 11.29 26.39 8.92
C PRO A 244 10.82 25.73 7.63
N ILE A 245 9.51 25.73 7.42
CA ILE A 245 8.90 25.30 6.17
C ILE A 245 9.25 26.30 5.07
N SER A 246 9.51 25.79 3.87
CA SER A 246 9.95 26.59 2.73
C SER A 246 8.80 26.85 1.76
N ASP A 247 8.40 28.12 1.69
CA ASP A 247 7.46 28.61 0.68
C ASP A 247 8.07 28.77 -0.73
N ALA A 248 9.29 28.27 -0.95
CA ALA A 248 10.03 28.55 -2.18
C ALA A 248 9.36 27.98 -3.44
N THR A 249 8.58 26.90 -3.29
CA THR A 249 7.82 26.25 -4.35
C THR A 249 6.32 26.30 -4.14
N GLY A 250 5.84 26.69 -2.95
CA GLY A 250 4.42 26.76 -2.58
C GLY A 250 3.77 28.11 -2.82
N ASP A 251 2.56 28.27 -2.29
CA ASP A 251 1.76 29.50 -2.34
C ASP A 251 1.98 30.45 -1.15
N GLY A 252 2.89 30.09 -0.24
CA GLY A 252 3.16 30.84 0.99
C GLY A 252 2.29 30.42 2.17
N VAL A 253 1.65 29.25 2.07
CA VAL A 253 0.79 28.67 3.10
C VAL A 253 1.28 27.27 3.41
N THR A 254 1.62 27.04 4.68
CA THR A 254 1.81 25.71 5.23
C THR A 254 0.48 24.96 5.27
N GLN A 255 0.41 23.78 4.67
CA GLN A 255 -0.82 23.02 4.44
C GLN A 255 -1.15 22.06 5.59
N CYS A 256 -0.11 21.42 6.14
CA CYS A 256 -0.19 20.39 7.16
C CYS A 256 0.25 20.93 8.54
N GLY A 257 0.07 22.24 8.78
CA GLY A 257 0.55 22.92 9.99
C GLY A 257 0.17 22.23 11.31
N TYR A 258 -1.07 21.74 11.42
CA TYR A 258 -1.52 20.99 12.60
C TYR A 258 -0.69 19.74 12.93
N ILE A 259 -0.13 19.06 11.93
CA ILE A 259 0.73 17.89 12.17
C ILE A 259 2.17 18.33 12.45
N HIS A 260 2.65 19.37 11.79
CA HIS A 260 3.99 19.91 12.05
C HIS A 260 4.10 20.46 13.48
N GLU A 261 3.07 21.14 13.99
CA GLU A 261 3.02 21.65 15.37
C GLU A 261 3.17 20.54 16.42
N VAL A 262 2.71 19.32 16.12
CA VAL A 262 2.86 18.17 17.01
C VAL A 262 4.33 17.85 17.27
N TYR A 263 5.16 17.85 16.23
CA TYR A 263 6.56 17.47 16.31
C TYR A 263 7.47 18.68 16.56
N CYS A 264 6.97 19.89 16.30
CA CYS A 264 7.64 21.17 16.47
C CYS A 264 6.73 22.20 17.16
N GLU A 265 6.40 21.97 18.44
CA GLU A 265 5.50 22.82 19.24
C GLU A 265 5.89 24.31 19.21
N ALA A 266 7.20 24.60 19.23
CA ALA A 266 7.70 25.98 19.21
C ALA A 266 7.52 26.68 17.84
N GLY A 267 7.41 25.90 16.77
CA GLY A 267 7.20 26.38 15.40
C GLY A 267 5.77 26.78 15.10
N ALA A 268 4.81 26.43 15.96
CA ALA A 268 3.38 26.76 15.82
C ALA A 268 2.83 26.40 14.43
N GLY A 269 3.23 25.25 13.91
CA GLY A 269 2.85 24.72 12.60
C GLY A 269 3.75 25.13 11.44
N GLU A 270 4.64 26.12 11.59
CA GLU A 270 5.50 26.65 10.51
C GLU A 270 6.92 26.06 10.51
N GLU A 271 7.18 25.08 11.38
CA GLU A 271 8.43 24.31 11.39
C GLU A 271 8.11 22.82 11.36
N GLN A 272 8.90 22.07 10.59
CA GLN A 272 8.79 20.63 10.43
C GLN A 272 10.05 19.94 10.96
N ASN A 273 9.88 18.80 11.64
CA ASN A 273 10.95 17.84 11.90
C ASN A 273 10.68 16.59 11.06
N SER A 274 11.32 16.52 9.89
CA SER A 274 11.04 15.50 8.89
C SER A 274 11.38 14.09 9.37
N PHE A 275 12.40 13.94 10.22
CA PHE A 275 12.76 12.65 10.82
C PHE A 275 11.74 12.21 11.88
N ALA A 276 11.38 13.10 12.80
CA ALA A 276 10.44 12.78 13.88
C ALA A 276 9.03 12.47 13.34
N GLU A 277 8.58 13.20 12.32
CA GLU A 277 7.31 12.93 11.63
C GLU A 277 7.29 11.54 10.98
N MET A 278 8.35 11.20 10.25
CA MET A 278 8.47 9.86 9.64
C MET A 278 8.54 8.74 10.70
N MET A 279 9.21 8.99 11.84
CA MET A 279 9.19 8.06 12.98
C MET A 279 7.81 7.95 13.63
N GLY A 280 7.03 9.02 13.67
CA GLY A 280 5.66 8.99 14.19
C GLY A 280 4.69 8.25 13.28
N VAL A 281 4.90 8.32 11.95
CA VAL A 281 4.04 7.65 10.97
C VAL A 281 4.38 6.17 10.80
N PHE A 282 5.67 5.83 10.72
CA PHE A 282 6.12 4.47 10.40
C PHE A 282 6.79 3.74 11.55
N GLY A 283 7.38 4.49 12.49
CA GLY A 283 8.22 3.90 13.52
C GLY A 283 9.62 3.57 12.99
N PRO A 284 10.51 3.10 13.90
CA PRO A 284 11.86 2.70 13.53
C PRO A 284 11.82 1.45 12.66
N ARG A 285 12.75 1.34 11.72
CA ARG A 285 12.91 0.15 10.87
C ARG A 285 12.95 -1.12 11.72
N THR A 286 12.04 -2.05 11.45
CA THR A 286 12.08 -3.40 11.99
C THR A 286 12.33 -4.43 10.89
N GLU A 287 12.93 -5.56 11.28
CA GLU A 287 12.92 -6.74 10.43
C GLU A 287 11.73 -7.58 10.86
N ASP A 288 10.87 -7.90 9.91
CA ASP A 288 9.79 -8.84 10.11
C ASP A 288 9.96 -10.06 9.20
N THR A 289 9.81 -11.22 9.81
CA THR A 289 9.90 -12.54 9.17
C THR A 289 8.78 -13.47 9.62
N THR A 290 7.86 -12.97 10.43
CA THR A 290 6.69 -13.70 10.91
C THR A 290 5.58 -13.47 9.90
N ALA A 291 4.89 -14.53 9.49
CA ALA A 291 3.71 -14.37 8.63
C ALA A 291 2.49 -14.04 9.48
N PRO A 292 1.52 -13.27 8.95
CA PRO A 292 0.18 -13.25 9.51
C PRO A 292 -0.36 -14.67 9.56
N GLU A 293 -1.16 -14.97 10.59
CA GLU A 293 -1.74 -16.31 10.76
C GLU A 293 -3.26 -16.21 10.75
N ILE A 294 -3.90 -16.99 9.87
CA ILE A 294 -5.34 -17.23 9.92
C ILE A 294 -5.59 -18.25 11.02
N THR A 295 -5.93 -17.75 12.22
CA THR A 295 -6.08 -18.61 13.41
C THR A 295 -7.39 -19.39 13.45
N SER A 296 -8.41 -18.90 12.74
CA SER A 296 -9.64 -19.65 12.52
C SER A 296 -10.44 -19.11 11.35
N VAL A 297 -11.09 -20.02 10.63
CA VAL A 297 -12.17 -19.71 9.68
C VAL A 297 -13.44 -20.39 10.14
N LEU A 298 -14.56 -19.64 10.11
CA LEU A 298 -15.87 -20.13 10.47
C LEU A 298 -16.88 -19.91 9.32
N PRO A 299 -17.71 -20.92 9.01
CA PRO A 299 -17.65 -22.30 9.49
C PRO A 299 -16.36 -23.03 9.11
N ALA A 300 -16.06 -24.13 9.81
CA ALA A 300 -14.93 -24.97 9.47
C ALA A 300 -15.13 -25.63 8.09
N ASP A 301 -14.04 -25.91 7.38
CA ASP A 301 -14.05 -26.63 6.11
C ASP A 301 -14.81 -27.98 6.22
N GLY A 302 -15.60 -28.31 5.20
CA GLY A 302 -16.45 -29.49 5.13
C GLY A 302 -17.71 -29.44 6.00
N SER A 303 -18.07 -28.28 6.55
CA SER A 303 -19.30 -28.14 7.34
C SER A 303 -20.55 -28.34 6.47
N VAL A 304 -21.53 -29.07 7.01
CA VAL A 304 -22.82 -29.33 6.34
C VAL A 304 -23.94 -28.60 7.07
N PHE A 305 -24.74 -27.85 6.31
CA PHE A 305 -25.89 -27.07 6.79
C PHE A 305 -27.17 -27.46 6.05
N SER A 306 -28.29 -26.97 6.55
CA SER A 306 -29.61 -27.09 5.93
C SER A 306 -30.02 -25.78 5.25
N THR A 307 -30.97 -25.85 4.32
CA THR A 307 -31.56 -24.66 3.69
C THR A 307 -32.31 -23.73 4.65
N ASN A 308 -32.50 -24.11 5.93
CA ASN A 308 -33.10 -23.25 6.95
C ASN A 308 -32.07 -22.45 7.77
N ASP A 309 -30.79 -22.78 7.64
CA ASP A 309 -29.74 -22.16 8.44
C ASP A 309 -29.37 -20.77 7.90
N SER A 310 -28.88 -19.93 8.81
CA SER A 310 -28.19 -18.68 8.46
C SER A 310 -26.73 -18.81 8.87
N ILE A 311 -25.82 -18.56 7.93
CA ILE A 311 -24.39 -18.85 8.05
C ILE A 311 -23.63 -17.55 7.83
N THR A 312 -22.74 -17.19 8.74
CA THR A 312 -21.79 -16.08 8.52
C THR A 312 -20.42 -16.68 8.21
N ILE A 313 -19.85 -16.30 7.07
CA ILE A 313 -18.46 -16.62 6.70
C ILE A 313 -17.57 -15.55 7.31
N THR A 314 -16.60 -15.95 8.13
CA THR A 314 -15.70 -15.04 8.86
C THR A 314 -14.37 -15.70 9.21
N ALA A 315 -13.36 -14.89 9.52
CA ALA A 315 -12.07 -15.35 10.00
C ALA A 315 -11.55 -14.52 11.18
N GLN A 316 -10.61 -15.12 11.92
CA GLN A 316 -9.77 -14.45 12.90
C GLN A 316 -8.33 -14.50 12.44
N ILE A 317 -7.64 -13.37 12.51
CA ILE A 317 -6.27 -13.19 12.05
C ILE A 317 -5.44 -12.69 13.22
N THR A 318 -4.22 -13.20 13.36
CA THR A 318 -3.19 -12.61 14.22
C THR A 318 -2.05 -12.06 13.40
N GLU A 319 -1.53 -10.90 13.79
CA GLU A 319 -0.42 -10.21 13.13
C GLU A 319 0.33 -9.31 14.12
N ASP A 320 1.67 -9.28 14.07
CA ASP A 320 2.51 -8.47 14.96
C ASP A 320 3.00 -7.14 14.37
N SER A 321 2.84 -6.89 13.07
CA SER A 321 3.25 -5.64 12.41
C SER A 321 2.21 -4.50 12.46
N ARG A 322 0.95 -4.78 12.79
CA ARG A 322 -0.20 -3.82 12.71
C ARG A 322 -0.53 -3.33 11.29
N MET A 323 -0.06 -4.01 10.26
CA MET A 323 -0.45 -3.76 8.88
C MET A 323 -0.68 -5.08 8.14
N VAL A 324 -1.94 -5.32 7.75
CA VAL A 324 -2.30 -6.43 6.86
C VAL A 324 -3.14 -5.98 5.68
N GLY A 325 -2.90 -6.60 4.53
CA GLY A 325 -3.85 -6.74 3.45
C GLY A 325 -4.66 -8.01 3.64
N VAL A 326 -5.99 -7.92 3.62
CA VAL A 326 -6.91 -9.06 3.69
C VAL A 326 -7.81 -9.06 2.46
N GLN A 327 -7.98 -10.21 1.83
CA GLN A 327 -8.96 -10.42 0.77
C GLN A 327 -9.75 -11.71 1.00
N TRP A 328 -11.07 -11.59 0.92
CA TRP A 328 -11.99 -12.69 0.74
C TRP A 328 -12.44 -12.80 -0.72
N THR A 329 -12.54 -14.03 -1.22
CA THR A 329 -13.04 -14.35 -2.55
C THR A 329 -14.09 -15.47 -2.48
N TRP A 330 -15.25 -15.25 -3.10
CA TRP A 330 -16.27 -16.29 -3.27
C TRP A 330 -16.01 -17.05 -4.58
N LEU A 331 -15.52 -18.28 -4.47
CA LEU A 331 -15.02 -19.09 -5.59
C LEU A 331 -16.11 -19.94 -6.25
N GLU A 332 -16.96 -20.60 -5.46
CA GLU A 332 -18.04 -21.46 -5.97
C GLU A 332 -19.36 -21.24 -5.22
N GLY A 333 -20.48 -21.48 -5.91
CA GLY A 333 -21.81 -21.25 -5.34
C GLY A 333 -22.25 -19.78 -5.38
N LEU A 334 -21.68 -18.97 -6.28
CA LEU A 334 -22.03 -17.56 -6.44
C LEU A 334 -23.54 -17.37 -6.71
N PRO A 335 -24.12 -16.27 -6.22
CA PRO A 335 -25.48 -15.85 -6.57
C PRO A 335 -25.73 -15.78 -8.08
N PRO A 336 -26.93 -16.18 -8.56
CA PRO A 336 -27.30 -15.96 -9.96
C PRO A 336 -27.13 -14.49 -10.37
N GLY A 337 -26.46 -14.28 -11.51
CA GLY A 337 -26.20 -12.95 -12.07
C GLY A 337 -24.97 -12.25 -11.47
N THR A 338 -24.21 -12.90 -10.60
CA THR A 338 -22.95 -12.39 -10.05
C THR A 338 -21.77 -13.15 -10.66
N ASP A 339 -20.87 -12.45 -11.34
CA ASP A 339 -19.68 -13.04 -11.97
C ASP A 339 -18.52 -13.24 -10.97
N SER A 340 -18.42 -12.34 -9.98
CA SER A 340 -17.42 -12.40 -8.90
C SER A 340 -17.92 -11.63 -7.69
N TYR A 341 -17.51 -12.03 -6.50
CA TYR A 341 -17.72 -11.26 -5.28
C TYR A 341 -16.51 -11.38 -4.37
N THR A 342 -15.95 -10.23 -3.98
CA THR A 342 -14.77 -10.12 -3.13
C THR A 342 -14.98 -9.05 -2.07
N ARG A 343 -14.34 -9.23 -0.91
CA ARG A 343 -14.23 -8.19 0.13
C ARG A 343 -12.78 -8.04 0.53
N CYS A 344 -12.20 -6.85 0.45
CA CYS A 344 -10.80 -6.66 0.81
C CYS A 344 -10.44 -5.31 1.41
N THR A 345 -9.26 -5.25 2.02
CA THR A 345 -8.58 -4.00 2.33
C THR A 345 -8.13 -3.31 1.02
N ASN A 346 -7.86 -2.00 1.07
CA ASN A 346 -7.37 -1.17 -0.04
C ASN A 346 -8.40 -0.75 -1.12
N ASN A 347 -9.70 -0.92 -0.88
CA ASN A 347 -10.76 -0.43 -1.76
C ASN A 347 -10.65 -0.93 -3.22
N THR A 348 -10.19 -2.17 -3.45
CA THR A 348 -10.07 -2.73 -4.81
C THR A 348 -11.11 -3.80 -5.13
N CYS A 349 -11.92 -4.17 -4.15
CA CYS A 349 -12.83 -5.29 -4.23
C CYS A 349 -14.27 -4.86 -4.50
N THR A 350 -15.18 -5.83 -4.58
CA THR A 350 -16.62 -5.52 -4.69
C THR A 350 -17.14 -4.82 -3.44
N GLN A 351 -16.52 -5.14 -2.29
CA GLN A 351 -16.78 -4.52 -1.01
C GLN A 351 -15.46 -4.32 -0.24
N ASP A 352 -15.43 -3.37 0.69
CA ASP A 352 -14.20 -2.97 1.36
C ASP A 352 -14.20 -3.30 2.85
N TYR A 353 -12.98 -3.49 3.34
CA TYR A 353 -12.62 -3.25 4.74
C TYR A 353 -11.90 -1.90 4.82
N ASN A 354 -12.46 -1.00 5.62
CA ASN A 354 -11.86 0.28 5.99
C ASN A 354 -11.48 0.25 7.48
N PRO A 355 -10.51 -0.58 7.90
CA PRO A 355 -10.11 -0.66 9.31
C PRO A 355 -9.44 0.62 9.81
N GLY A 356 -9.18 1.57 8.91
CA GLY A 356 -8.36 2.73 9.19
C GLY A 356 -6.88 2.37 9.23
N PRO A 357 -6.03 3.33 9.60
CA PRO A 357 -4.60 3.13 9.75
C PRO A 357 -4.28 2.52 11.12
N SER A 358 -3.18 1.73 11.19
CA SER A 358 -2.65 1.14 12.42
C SER A 358 -3.73 0.48 13.32
N PHE A 359 -4.29 -0.62 12.85
CA PHE A 359 -5.26 -1.41 13.61
C PHE A 359 -4.62 -2.70 14.16
N VAL A 360 -5.29 -3.31 15.12
CA VAL A 360 -4.92 -4.62 15.67
C VAL A 360 -5.80 -5.67 14.97
N ALA A 361 -5.20 -6.55 14.17
CA ALA A 361 -5.94 -7.50 13.33
C ALA A 361 -6.85 -8.43 14.15
N GLU A 362 -6.43 -8.75 15.38
CA GLU A 362 -7.12 -9.59 16.35
C GLU A 362 -8.37 -8.93 16.95
N GLU A 363 -8.50 -7.61 16.82
CA GLU A 363 -9.69 -6.87 17.29
C GLU A 363 -10.78 -6.79 16.23
N ILE A 364 -10.49 -7.29 15.01
CA ILE A 364 -11.39 -7.25 13.86
C ILE A 364 -11.96 -8.64 13.59
N ASN A 365 -13.29 -8.71 13.47
CA ASN A 365 -13.92 -9.87 12.83
C ASN A 365 -13.91 -9.64 11.32
N TRP A 366 -13.19 -10.49 10.58
CA TRP A 366 -13.08 -10.39 9.13
C TRP A 366 -14.27 -11.05 8.45
N ASP A 367 -15.47 -10.54 8.76
CA ASP A 367 -16.73 -11.08 8.27
C ASP A 367 -16.88 -10.82 6.77
N PHE A 368 -17.08 -11.87 5.97
CA PHE A 368 -17.19 -11.75 4.53
C PHE A 368 -18.63 -11.58 4.05
N VAL A 369 -19.46 -12.60 4.28
CA VAL A 369 -20.81 -12.70 3.73
C VAL A 369 -21.71 -13.47 4.69
N VAL A 370 -23.00 -13.13 4.68
CA VAL A 370 -24.04 -13.90 5.36
C VAL A 370 -24.88 -14.65 4.32
N LEU A 371 -24.97 -15.97 4.46
CA LEU A 371 -25.88 -16.83 3.72
C LEU A 371 -27.13 -17.06 4.58
N ASP A 372 -28.22 -16.38 4.28
CA ASP A 372 -29.49 -16.44 5.01
C ASP A 372 -30.48 -17.36 4.30
N GLN A 373 -30.66 -18.58 4.82
CA GLN A 373 -31.46 -19.63 4.19
C GLN A 373 -31.02 -19.91 2.74
N PRO A 374 -29.72 -20.22 2.52
CA PRO A 374 -29.20 -20.44 1.18
C PRO A 374 -29.87 -21.64 0.50
N PRO A 375 -29.96 -21.65 -0.84
CA PRO A 375 -30.31 -22.84 -1.61
C PRO A 375 -29.36 -24.00 -1.30
N ALA A 376 -29.84 -25.23 -1.51
CA ALA A 376 -28.96 -26.39 -1.48
C ALA A 376 -27.86 -26.26 -2.55
N GLY A 377 -26.62 -26.53 -2.18
CA GLY A 377 -25.48 -26.31 -3.05
C GLY A 377 -24.15 -26.45 -2.32
N HIS A 378 -23.09 -26.41 -3.11
CA HIS A 378 -21.70 -26.39 -2.67
C HIS A 378 -21.17 -24.96 -2.76
N TYR A 379 -20.55 -24.48 -1.69
CA TYR A 379 -20.04 -23.12 -1.60
C TYR A 379 -18.58 -23.13 -1.19
N VAL A 380 -17.73 -22.40 -1.94
CA VAL A 380 -16.29 -22.35 -1.69
C VAL A 380 -15.85 -20.90 -1.51
N PHE A 381 -15.11 -20.65 -0.44
CA PHE A 381 -14.58 -19.33 -0.08
C PHE A 381 -13.09 -19.43 0.18
N GLN A 382 -12.34 -18.39 -0.18
CA GLN A 382 -10.92 -18.27 0.10
C GLN A 382 -10.64 -16.95 0.80
N ILE A 383 -9.80 -17.00 1.82
CA ILE A 383 -9.20 -15.83 2.45
C ILE A 383 -7.69 -15.83 2.19
N GLU A 384 -7.17 -14.64 1.89
CA GLU A 384 -5.75 -14.35 1.70
C GLU A 384 -5.38 -13.20 2.64
N VAL A 385 -4.27 -13.35 3.36
CA VAL A 385 -3.73 -12.34 4.26
C VAL A 385 -2.25 -12.14 3.94
N ILE A 386 -1.82 -10.88 3.87
CA ILE A 386 -0.43 -10.50 3.61
C ILE A 386 -0.04 -9.32 4.50
N ASP A 387 1.16 -9.31 5.05
CA ASP A 387 1.69 -8.17 5.79
C ASP A 387 2.39 -7.15 4.88
N ALA A 388 3.02 -6.12 5.47
CA ALA A 388 3.81 -5.14 4.73
C ALA A 388 5.12 -5.71 4.13
N TYR A 389 5.61 -6.82 4.67
CA TYR A 389 6.91 -7.41 4.37
C TYR A 389 6.84 -8.52 3.32
N GLY A 390 5.62 -8.88 2.90
CA GLY A 390 5.33 -9.90 1.91
C GLY A 390 5.21 -11.30 2.50
N ASN A 391 5.19 -11.44 3.84
CA ASN A 391 4.78 -12.70 4.46
C ASN A 391 3.27 -12.84 4.32
N TYR A 392 2.80 -14.06 4.08
CA TYR A 392 1.40 -14.30 3.71
C TYR A 392 0.88 -15.62 4.25
N ASP A 393 -0.44 -15.70 4.40
CA ASP A 393 -1.18 -16.92 4.70
C ASP A 393 -2.47 -16.98 3.87
N THR A 394 -2.95 -18.18 3.62
CA THR A 394 -4.17 -18.41 2.84
C THR A 394 -4.90 -19.65 3.30
N GLU A 395 -6.22 -19.55 3.39
CA GLU A 395 -7.09 -20.67 3.73
C GLU A 395 -8.27 -20.70 2.75
N THR A 396 -8.68 -21.92 2.38
CA THR A 396 -9.86 -22.15 1.54
C THR A 396 -10.77 -23.09 2.29
N ILE A 397 -12.05 -22.72 2.39
CA ILE A 397 -13.09 -23.52 3.02
C ILE A 397 -14.18 -23.84 2.01
N ALA A 398 -14.75 -25.03 2.15
CA ALA A 398 -15.94 -25.46 1.45
C ALA A 398 -17.03 -25.82 2.46
N ILE A 399 -18.27 -25.44 2.16
CA ILE A 399 -19.46 -25.85 2.92
C ILE A 399 -20.52 -26.40 1.99
N ASP A 400 -21.30 -27.36 2.49
CA ASP A 400 -22.43 -27.92 1.77
C ASP A 400 -23.74 -27.53 2.44
N VAL A 401 -24.71 -27.09 1.64
CA VAL A 401 -26.08 -26.86 2.10
C VAL A 401 -26.96 -27.94 1.48
N THR A 402 -27.69 -28.66 2.32
CA THR A 402 -28.59 -29.74 1.91
C THR A 402 -30.05 -29.36 2.16
N ALA A 403 -30.97 -29.92 1.37
CA ALA A 403 -32.39 -29.79 1.66
C ALA A 403 -32.73 -30.51 2.98
N ASP A 404 -33.63 -29.96 3.79
CA ASP A 404 -34.04 -30.59 5.04
C ASP A 404 -34.45 -32.06 4.85
N GLY A 405 -33.70 -32.96 5.49
CA GLY A 405 -34.05 -34.38 5.61
C GLY A 405 -33.37 -35.33 4.63
N GLU A 406 -32.45 -34.87 3.78
CA GLU A 406 -31.57 -35.76 3.02
C GLU A 406 -30.24 -35.96 3.78
N PRO A 407 -29.86 -37.21 4.16
CA PRO A 407 -28.54 -37.46 4.72
C PRO A 407 -27.46 -37.09 3.69
N PRO A 408 -26.28 -36.61 4.13
CA PRO A 408 -25.19 -36.30 3.21
C PRO A 408 -24.88 -37.52 2.35
N PRO A 409 -24.55 -37.34 1.05
CA PRO A 409 -24.19 -38.45 0.19
C PRO A 409 -22.99 -39.19 0.79
N ASP A 410 -23.18 -40.47 1.13
CA ASP A 410 -22.11 -41.33 1.61
C ASP A 410 -21.01 -41.39 0.55
N ASP A 411 -19.87 -40.74 0.82
CA ASP A 411 -18.65 -40.87 0.04
C ASP A 411 -17.99 -42.22 0.34
N THR A 412 -18.69 -43.30 0.02
CA THR A 412 -18.15 -44.66 -0.01
C THR A 412 -17.82 -45.02 -1.44
N GLY A 413 -16.74 -44.42 -1.95
CA GLY A 413 -15.94 -44.99 -3.03
C GLY A 413 -15.35 -46.33 -2.59
N SER A 414 -16.19 -47.37 -2.52
CA SER A 414 -15.78 -48.75 -2.31
C SER A 414 -15.05 -49.21 -3.56
N VAL A 415 -13.73 -49.30 -3.46
CA VAL A 415 -12.88 -49.99 -4.42
C VAL A 415 -13.23 -51.48 -4.36
N ASP A 416 -14.01 -51.94 -5.33
CA ASP A 416 -14.15 -53.36 -5.64
C ASP A 416 -12.80 -53.89 -6.16
N ASP A 417 -12.03 -54.54 -5.29
CA ASP A 417 -10.94 -55.43 -5.72
C ASP A 417 -11.30 -56.87 -5.37
N THR A 418 -11.72 -57.59 -6.42
CA THR A 418 -12.12 -58.99 -6.38
C THR A 418 -10.92 -59.89 -6.08
N GLY A 419 -11.05 -60.69 -5.03
CA GLY A 419 -10.00 -61.56 -4.52
C GLY A 419 -9.50 -62.65 -5.48
N THR A 420 -8.35 -63.22 -5.12
CA THR A 420 -7.97 -64.58 -5.48
C THR A 420 -7.24 -65.22 -4.31
N ASP A 421 -7.84 -66.30 -3.78
CA ASP A 421 -7.29 -67.19 -2.76
C ASP A 421 -6.04 -67.92 -3.24
N GLY A 422 -5.06 -68.09 -2.34
CA GLY A 422 -3.81 -68.81 -2.61
C GLY A 422 -3.02 -69.16 -1.36
N ASN A 423 -3.61 -69.99 -0.51
CA ASN A 423 -3.02 -70.64 0.67
C ASN A 423 -1.70 -71.38 0.37
N VAL A 424 -0.58 -71.02 1.01
CA VAL A 424 0.58 -71.91 1.26
C VAL A 424 1.20 -71.63 2.65
N THR A 425 1.23 -72.68 3.45
CA THR A 425 1.87 -72.88 4.74
C THR A 425 3.41 -72.90 4.67
N GLY A 426 4.11 -72.42 5.70
CA GLY A 426 5.53 -72.75 5.90
C GLY A 426 6.21 -72.04 7.08
N ASP A 427 6.67 -72.83 8.05
CA ASP A 427 7.31 -72.48 9.32
C ASP A 427 8.67 -71.76 9.26
N GLY A 428 8.92 -70.88 10.23
CA GLY A 428 10.12 -70.91 11.11
C GLY A 428 11.45 -70.27 10.64
N PRO A 429 12.45 -70.12 11.54
CA PRO A 429 12.85 -68.82 12.11
C PRO A 429 14.35 -68.45 12.00
N GLY A 430 14.71 -67.23 12.43
CA GLY A 430 16.09 -66.73 12.64
C GLY A 430 16.60 -65.87 11.48
N ASP A 431 17.49 -64.89 11.62
CA ASP A 431 18.43 -64.52 12.66
C ASP A 431 18.92 -63.08 12.38
N THR A 432 19.50 -62.48 13.41
CA THR A 432 20.17 -61.19 13.56
C THR A 432 21.22 -60.83 12.50
N GLY A 433 21.45 -59.53 12.30
CA GLY A 433 22.62 -59.04 11.57
C GLY A 433 22.60 -57.55 11.27
N ALA A 434 23.00 -56.73 12.24
CA ALA A 434 23.61 -55.43 11.97
C ALA A 434 25.00 -55.67 11.34
N ASP A 435 25.38 -54.94 10.30
CA ASP A 435 26.39 -53.88 10.44
C ASP A 435 26.75 -53.19 9.12
N THR A 436 27.23 -51.97 9.34
CA THR A 436 27.78 -50.92 8.47
C THR A 436 28.89 -51.32 7.48
N SER A 437 28.99 -50.57 6.36
CA SER A 437 30.20 -50.25 5.57
C SER A 437 29.78 -49.17 4.54
N ALA A 438 30.24 -47.92 4.53
CA ALA A 438 31.60 -47.39 4.33
C ALA A 438 32.18 -47.68 2.92
N GLY A 439 32.62 -46.61 2.23
CA GLY A 439 33.43 -46.64 1.01
C GLY A 439 32.87 -45.71 -0.07
N GLU A 440 33.26 -44.43 -0.12
CA GLU A 440 34.52 -43.89 -0.71
C GLU A 440 34.54 -43.88 -2.24
N GLY A 441 34.97 -42.74 -2.80
CA GLY A 441 35.32 -42.58 -4.21
C GLY A 441 35.16 -41.14 -4.71
N THR A 442 35.88 -40.14 -4.18
CA THR A 442 37.13 -39.57 -4.78
C THR A 442 36.97 -39.14 -6.24
N GLY A 443 37.01 -37.83 -6.54
CA GLY A 443 38.25 -37.11 -6.89
C GLY A 443 38.10 -36.70 -8.37
N ASP A 444 38.65 -35.63 -8.92
CA ASP A 444 39.83 -34.81 -8.65
C ASP A 444 39.71 -33.63 -9.66
N GLY A 445 39.93 -32.38 -9.27
CA GLY A 445 41.20 -31.67 -9.56
C GLY A 445 41.10 -30.91 -10.90
N GLY A 446 41.59 -29.70 -11.11
CA GLY A 446 42.48 -28.80 -10.41
C GLY A 446 42.51 -27.50 -11.25
N GLN A 447 42.65 -26.32 -10.65
CA GLN A 447 43.91 -25.69 -10.23
C GLN A 447 44.49 -24.77 -11.33
N ASP A 448 44.64 -23.50 -10.97
CA ASP A 448 45.83 -22.63 -11.15
C ASP A 448 45.35 -21.17 -11.10
N GLY A 449 45.74 -20.37 -10.10
CA GLY A 449 47.06 -19.72 -10.01
C GLY A 449 46.83 -18.26 -10.45
N GLY A 450 47.24 -17.20 -9.77
CA GLY A 450 48.41 -16.90 -8.95
C GLY A 450 48.61 -15.38 -9.17
N GLY A 451 48.84 -14.62 -8.11
CA GLY A 451 48.66 -13.17 -8.10
C GLY A 451 49.73 -12.31 -8.76
N ASP A 452 49.49 -11.00 -8.76
CA ASP A 452 50.42 -9.90 -8.47
C ASP A 452 49.54 -8.62 -8.39
N GLY A 453 49.76 -7.67 -7.48
CA GLY A 453 50.80 -6.66 -7.62
C GLY A 453 50.13 -5.31 -7.90
N GLY A 454 50.22 -4.38 -6.94
CA GLY A 454 49.34 -3.21 -6.86
C GLY A 454 49.51 -2.12 -7.93
N SER A 455 48.56 -1.19 -7.95
CA SER A 455 48.81 0.21 -8.32
C SER A 455 47.70 1.09 -7.77
N GLY A 456 48.09 2.12 -7.03
CA GLY A 456 47.20 3.22 -6.68
C GLY A 456 46.72 3.95 -7.93
N GLY A 457 45.47 4.39 -7.88
CA GLY A 457 44.85 5.20 -8.91
C GLY A 457 43.63 5.89 -8.31
N GLY A 458 43.85 7.04 -7.68
CA GLY A 458 42.77 7.92 -7.26
C GLY A 458 42.06 8.49 -8.48
N CYS A 459 40.77 8.19 -8.61
CA CYS A 459 39.90 8.84 -9.57
C CYS A 459 39.46 10.19 -8.99
N ARG A 460 40.26 11.24 -9.25
CA ARG A 460 39.81 12.62 -9.23
C ARG A 460 38.88 12.81 -10.43
N MET A 461 37.61 13.08 -10.18
CA MET A 461 36.72 13.68 -11.17
C MET A 461 36.93 15.19 -11.15
N ASP A 462 37.68 15.72 -12.11
CA ASP A 462 37.68 17.15 -12.41
C ASP A 462 36.37 17.49 -13.14
N GLY A 463 35.45 18.14 -12.44
CA GLY A 463 34.20 18.64 -13.01
C GLY A 463 34.44 19.84 -13.95
N PRO A 464 33.61 20.02 -15.00
CA PRO A 464 33.65 21.22 -15.82
C PRO A 464 33.11 22.42 -15.05
N ARG A 465 33.98 23.41 -14.84
CA ARG A 465 33.61 24.74 -14.32
C ARG A 465 32.78 25.48 -15.37
N TRP A 466 31.49 25.64 -15.13
CA TRP A 466 30.66 26.62 -15.84
C TRP A 466 30.58 27.91 -15.04
N SER A 467 31.36 28.90 -15.48
CA SER A 467 31.34 30.26 -14.96
C SER A 467 30.13 31.02 -15.49
N TRP A 468 29.15 31.31 -14.62
CA TRP A 468 28.15 32.34 -14.89
C TRP A 468 28.72 33.71 -14.50
N LEU A 469 29.16 34.47 -15.50
CA LEU A 469 29.48 35.89 -15.37
C LEU A 469 28.70 36.66 -16.43
N GLY A 470 27.73 37.44 -15.95
CA GLY A 470 27.36 38.73 -16.50
C GLY A 470 26.30 38.75 -17.62
N LEU A 471 25.19 39.43 -17.34
CA LEU A 471 24.81 40.65 -18.07
C LEU A 471 23.67 41.38 -17.38
N TRP A 472 24.06 42.35 -16.55
CA TRP A 472 23.22 43.50 -16.24
C TRP A 472 23.21 44.43 -17.46
N GLY A 473 22.03 44.81 -17.93
CA GLY A 473 21.83 45.72 -19.06
C GLY A 473 20.65 46.64 -18.84
N LEU A 474 20.92 47.79 -18.23
CA LEU A 474 20.08 48.98 -18.12
C LEU A 474 19.44 49.39 -19.46
N ALA A 475 18.14 49.71 -19.44
CA ALA A 475 17.54 50.65 -20.38
C ALA A 475 16.45 51.50 -19.69
N LEU A 476 16.85 52.71 -19.30
CA LEU A 476 15.96 53.83 -18.99
C LEU A 476 16.02 54.86 -20.12
N VAL A 477 14.97 55.69 -20.21
CA VAL A 477 14.76 56.92 -21.04
C VAL A 477 14.03 56.63 -22.38
N ALA A 478 12.90 57.25 -22.78
CA ALA A 478 12.22 58.49 -22.38
C ALA A 478 10.70 58.50 -22.72
N VAL A 479 9.92 59.08 -21.80
CA VAL A 479 8.91 60.16 -21.95
C VAL A 479 8.22 60.36 -23.31
N ARG A 480 6.87 60.26 -23.33
CA ARG A 480 6.02 61.32 -23.94
C ARG A 480 4.59 61.40 -23.36
N ARG A 481 4.30 62.56 -22.76
CA ARG A 481 2.96 63.08 -22.40
C ARG A 481 1.94 63.01 -23.54
N ARG A 482 0.66 62.77 -23.22
CA ARG A 482 -0.42 63.72 -23.55
C ARG A 482 -1.66 63.55 -22.67
N ARG A 483 -2.14 64.71 -22.20
CA ARG A 483 -3.40 64.94 -21.48
C ARG A 483 -4.61 64.69 -22.38
N ARG A 484 -5.70 64.19 -21.80
CA ARG A 484 -6.91 64.99 -21.51
C ARG A 484 -7.58 64.45 -20.27
#